data_AF-A0A4V6E1S1-F1
#
_entry.id   AF-A0A4V6E1S1-F1
#
_cell.length_a   1.000
_cell.length_b   1.000
_cell.length_c   1.000
_cell.angle_alpha   90.00
_cell.angle_beta   90.00
_cell.angle_gamma   90.00
#
_symmetry.space_group_name_H-M   'P 1'
#
loop_
_entity.id
_entity.type
_entity.pdbx_description
1 polymer ?
#
loop_
_entity_poly.entity_id
_entity_poly.type
_entity_poly.pdbx_seq_one_letter_code
_entity_poly.pdbx_strand_id
1 'polypeptide(L)'
;AGRVMETEYEANTAIATREFDGPVTMVVGGTKATDVIGVMDALDETVDRFLLGGVAGELFLRAAGHPVGRDVGEMDLFDEQ
;
A
#
# COMPACT_ATOMS: atom_id res chain seq x y z
N ALA A 1 21.06 17.40 6.58
CA ALA A 1 19.60 17.63 6.53
C ALA A 1 19.20 18.49 7.73
N GLY A 2 18.05 19.19 7.70
CA GLY A 2 17.50 19.80 8.91
C GLY A 2 16.88 18.75 9.84
N ARG A 3 16.59 19.10 11.10
CA ARG A 3 16.09 18.14 12.10
C ARG A 3 14.82 17.41 11.68
N VAL A 4 13.88 18.09 11.02
CA VAL A 4 12.63 17.48 10.52
C VAL A 4 12.93 16.46 9.43
N MET A 5 13.77 16.81 8.45
CA MET A 5 14.13 15.91 7.37
C MET A 5 14.88 14.68 7.88
N GLU A 6 15.73 14.84 8.90
CA GLU A 6 16.42 13.73 9.55
C GLU A 6 15.43 12.78 10.24
N THR A 7 14.48 13.31 11.01
CA THR A 7 13.43 12.50 11.66
C THR A 7 12.55 11.76 10.66
N GLU A 8 12.11 12.43 9.58
CA GLU A 8 11.30 11.80 8.53
C GLU A 8 12.08 10.72 7.78
N TYR A 9 13.36 10.97 7.50
CA TYR A 9 14.22 10.00 6.84
C TYR A 9 14.42 8.75 7.71
N GLU A 10 14.71 8.91 8.99
CA GLU A 10 14.85 7.79 9.93
C GLU A 10 13.53 7.01 10.05
N ALA A 11 12.40 7.70 10.18
CA ALA A 11 11.09 7.05 10.30
C ALA A 11 10.72 6.23 9.05
N ASN A 12 10.91 6.79 7.86
CA ASN A 12 10.55 6.13 6.61
C ASN A 12 11.52 5.01 6.23
N THR A 13 12.80 5.14 6.58
CA THR A 13 13.83 4.15 6.25
C THR A 13 13.88 3.01 7.27
N ALA A 14 13.31 3.20 8.46
CA ALA A 14 13.27 2.21 9.54
C ALA A 14 12.74 0.84 9.07
N ILE A 15 11.70 0.83 8.23
CA ILE A 15 11.09 -0.40 7.72
C ILE A 15 12.06 -1.26 6.88
N ALA A 16 13.00 -0.62 6.19
CA ALA A 16 13.98 -1.29 5.34
C ALA A 16 15.30 -1.62 6.05
N THR A 17 15.55 -1.05 7.22
CA THR A 17 16.90 -1.06 7.84
C THR A 17 16.94 -1.57 9.27
N ARG A 18 15.79 -1.71 9.93
CA ARG A 18 15.72 -2.21 11.30
C ARG A 18 15.21 -3.64 11.31
N GLU A 19 15.72 -4.42 12.24
CA GLU A 19 15.11 -5.69 12.63
C GLU A 19 13.94 -5.41 13.57
N PHE A 20 12.84 -6.13 13.38
CA PHE A 20 11.64 -6.05 14.19
C PHE A 20 11.44 -7.36 14.95
N ASP A 21 11.10 -7.26 16.24
CA ASP A 21 10.72 -8.42 17.04
C ASP A 21 9.30 -8.87 16.67
N GLY A 22 9.18 -9.73 15.66
CA GLY A 22 7.92 -10.34 15.22
C GLY A 22 7.41 -9.86 13.86
N PRO A 23 6.21 -10.32 13.44
CA PRO A 23 5.71 -10.09 12.09
C PRO A 23 5.35 -8.62 11.86
N VAL A 24 5.83 -8.07 10.76
CA VAL A 24 5.58 -6.71 10.31
C VAL A 24 4.38 -6.70 9.37
N THR A 25 3.37 -5.89 9.71
CA THR A 25 2.20 -5.68 8.86
C THR A 25 2.16 -4.24 8.37
N MET A 26 2.14 -4.06 7.06
CA MET A 26 2.01 -2.74 6.44
C MET A 26 0.57 -2.51 5.98
N VAL A 27 -0.01 -1.38 6.37
CA VAL A 27 -1.31 -0.92 5.86
C VAL A 27 -1.06 0.04 4.71
N VAL A 28 -1.49 -0.32 3.51
CA VAL A 28 -1.32 0.50 2.30
C VAL A 28 -2.69 0.87 1.74
N GLY A 29 -2.85 2.13 1.39
CA GLY A 29 -4.06 2.62 0.72
C GLY A 29 -3.70 3.71 -0.27
N GLY A 30 -4.65 4.03 -1.13
CA GLY A 30 -4.48 5.01 -2.18
C GLY A 30 -5.57 4.89 -3.24
N THR A 31 -5.60 5.85 -4.15
CA THR A 31 -6.53 5.85 -5.28
C THR A 31 -5.95 5.19 -6.53
N LYS A 32 -4.63 4.94 -6.56
CA LYS A 32 -3.92 4.32 -7.68
C LYS A 32 -3.34 2.99 -7.28
N ALA A 33 -3.74 1.92 -7.96
CA ALA A 33 -3.24 0.57 -7.67
C ALA A 33 -1.75 0.42 -8.00
N THR A 34 -1.28 1.08 -9.05
CA THR A 34 0.13 1.06 -9.49
C THR A 34 1.09 1.58 -8.42
N ASP A 35 0.74 2.65 -7.72
CA ASP A 35 1.55 3.16 -6.61
C ASP A 35 1.65 2.14 -5.46
N VAL A 36 0.54 1.44 -5.15
CA VAL A 36 0.49 0.41 -4.11
C VAL A 36 1.35 -0.79 -4.47
N ILE A 37 1.28 -1.25 -5.73
CA ILE A 37 2.10 -2.35 -6.24
C ILE A 37 3.59 -2.00 -6.13
N GLY A 38 3.98 -0.78 -6.51
CA GLY A 38 5.38 -0.34 -6.39
C GLY A 38 5.89 -0.33 -4.94
N VAL A 39 5.04 0.01 -3.96
CA VAL A 39 5.40 -0.08 -2.53
C VAL A 39 5.54 -1.53 -2.08
N MET A 40 4.64 -2.42 -2.53
CA MET A 40 4.73 -3.84 -2.21
C MET A 40 6.02 -4.45 -2.77
N ASP A 41 6.32 -4.23 -4.05
CA ASP A 41 7.53 -4.72 -4.70
C ASP A 41 8.82 -4.24 -4.00
N ALA A 42 8.82 -3.00 -3.49
CA ALA A 42 9.97 -2.43 -2.80
C ALA A 42 10.20 -3.01 -1.38
N LEU A 43 9.19 -3.62 -0.76
CA LEU A 43 9.19 -4.00 0.64
C LEU A 43 8.78 -5.47 0.90
N ASP A 44 8.59 -6.27 -0.14
CA ASP A 44 8.14 -7.67 -0.05
C ASP A 44 9.09 -8.55 0.79
N GLU A 45 10.38 -8.24 0.83
CA GLU A 45 11.36 -8.98 1.63
C GLU A 45 11.35 -8.61 3.13
N THR A 46 10.82 -7.44 3.50
CA THR A 46 10.87 -6.92 4.88
C THR A 46 9.50 -6.87 5.57
N VAL A 47 8.41 -6.92 4.81
CA VAL A 47 7.04 -6.89 5.31
C VAL A 47 6.39 -8.26 5.17
N ASP A 48 5.96 -8.85 6.28
CA ASP A 48 5.31 -10.17 6.26
C ASP A 48 3.88 -10.14 5.72
N ARG A 49 3.18 -9.01 5.89
CA ARG A 49 1.75 -8.87 5.55
C ARG A 49 1.41 -7.49 5.04
N PHE A 50 0.69 -7.44 3.91
CA PHE A 50 0.09 -6.22 3.40
C PHE A 50 -1.42 -6.22 3.65
N LEU A 51 -1.91 -5.15 4.28
CA LEU A 51 -3.33 -4.85 4.44
C LEU A 51 -3.69 -3.72 3.47
N LEU A 52 -4.46 -4.05 2.44
CA LEU A 52 -4.85 -3.09 1.40
C LEU A 52 -6.19 -2.43 1.72
N GLY A 53 -6.25 -1.11 1.61
CA GLY A 53 -7.46 -0.32 1.80
C GLY A 53 -7.73 0.64 0.63
N GLY A 54 -8.96 1.17 0.59
CA GLY A 54 -9.39 2.12 -0.45
C GLY A 54 -9.57 1.48 -1.83
N VAL A 55 -9.43 2.29 -2.88
CA VAL A 55 -9.64 1.90 -4.28
C VAL A 55 -8.74 0.73 -4.69
N ALA A 56 -7.47 0.76 -4.27
CA ALA A 56 -6.54 -0.34 -4.51
C ALA A 56 -7.04 -1.66 -3.88
N GLY A 57 -7.45 -1.62 -2.60
CA GLY A 57 -8.01 -2.81 -1.93
C GLY A 57 -9.25 -3.36 -2.65
N GLU A 58 -10.14 -2.49 -3.13
CA GLU A 58 -11.31 -2.89 -3.92
C GLU A 58 -10.92 -3.56 -5.24
N LEU A 59 -9.95 -2.99 -5.97
CA LEU A 59 -9.42 -3.54 -7.22
C LEU A 59 -8.85 -4.96 -7.01
N PHE A 60 -8.05 -5.17 -5.96
CA PHE A 60 -7.53 -6.50 -5.63
C PHE A 60 -8.65 -7.50 -5.29
N LEU A 61 -9.66 -7.07 -4.54
CA LEU A 61 -10.83 -7.91 -4.23
C LEU A 61 -11.61 -8.27 -5.51
N ARG A 62 -11.82 -7.29 -6.41
CA ARG A 62 -12.47 -7.48 -7.72
C ARG A 62 -11.66 -8.45 -8.59
N ALA A 63 -10.33 -8.28 -8.66
CA ALA A 63 -9.42 -9.15 -9.41
C ALA A 63 -9.39 -10.59 -8.86
N ALA A 64 -9.53 -10.77 -7.56
CA ALA A 64 -9.66 -12.08 -6.91
C ALA A 64 -11.07 -12.70 -7.06
N GLY A 65 -12.00 -12.02 -7.75
CA GLY A 65 -13.36 -12.52 -8.01
C GLY A 65 -14.33 -12.33 -6.85
N HIS A 66 -14.01 -11.47 -5.87
CA HIS A 66 -14.93 -11.15 -4.78
C HIS A 66 -16.00 -10.13 -5.22
N PRO A 67 -17.25 -10.27 -4.73
CA PRO A 67 -18.30 -9.29 -5.01
C PRO A 67 -18.04 -8.00 -4.22
N VAL A 68 -17.63 -6.95 -4.93
CA VAL A 68 -17.33 -5.62 -4.33
C VAL A 68 -18.47 -4.59 -4.52
N GLY A 69 -19.56 -4.98 -5.19
CA GLY A 69 -20.70 -4.11 -5.45
C GLY A 69 -20.60 -3.43 -6.81
N ARG A 70 -21.06 -2.19 -6.89
CA ARG A 70 -21.07 -1.37 -8.11
C ARG A 70 -20.53 0.02 -7.82
N ASP A 71 -19.92 0.61 -8.82
CA ASP A 71 -19.39 1.97 -8.73
C ASP A 71 -20.53 2.97 -8.50
N VAL A 72 -20.28 3.98 -7.67
CA VAL A 72 -21.25 5.00 -7.29
C VAL A 72 -20.81 6.34 -7.90
N GLY A 73 -21.45 6.74 -9.00
CA GLY A 73 -21.14 7.98 -9.75
C GLY A 73 -20.44 7.72 -11.09
N GLU A 74 -20.09 8.78 -11.82
CA GLU A 74 -19.30 8.73 -13.08
C GLU A 74 -17.81 8.50 -12.79
N MET A 75 -17.49 7.43 -12.05
CA MET A 75 -16.10 7.06 -11.79
C MET A 75 -15.74 5.83 -12.61
N ASP A 76 -15.37 6.04 -13.88
CA ASP A 76 -14.56 5.09 -14.68
C ASP A 76 -13.12 5.03 -14.13
N LEU A 77 -12.94 5.04 -12.81
CA LEU A 77 -11.63 5.02 -12.15
C LEU A 77 -10.91 3.67 -12.27
N PHE A 78 -11.62 2.66 -12.74
CA PHE A 78 -11.17 1.26 -12.72
C PHE A 78 -10.81 0.70 -14.10
N ASP A 79 -11.09 1.44 -15.18
CA ASP A 79 -10.89 0.96 -16.55
C ASP A 79 -9.52 1.39 -17.15
N GLU A 80 -8.80 2.34 -16.53
CA GLU A 80 -7.55 2.91 -17.10
C GLU A 80 -6.36 3.04 -16.13
N GLN A 81 -6.21 2.17 -15.12
CA GLN A 81 -5.10 2.26 -14.14
C GLN A 81 -4.18 1.05 -14.08
#